data_AF-A0A486QHA6-F1
#
_entry.id   AF-A0A486QHA6-F1
#
_cell.length_a   1.000
_cell.length_b   1.000
_cell.length_c   1.000
_cell.angle_alpha   90.00
_cell.angle_beta   90.00
_cell.angle_gamma   90.00
#
_symmetry.space_group_name_H-M   'P 1'
#
loop_
_entity.id
_entity.type
_entity.pdbx_description
1 polymer ?
#
loop_
_entity_poly.entity_id
_entity_poly.type
_entity_poly.pdbx_seq_one_letter_code
_entity_poly.pdbx_strand_id
1 'polypeptide(L)' 'MCGRFAQSQTREEYLAYLAEEAERDIVYDPEPIGRYNVAPGTKVLLLSERD' A
#
# COMPACT_ATOMS: atom_id res chain seq x y z
N MET A 1 -9.29 11.86 15.32
CA MET A 1 -8.89 10.55 15.87
C MET A 1 -8.79 9.56 14.70
N CYS A 2 -7.59 9.33 14.16
CA CYS A 2 -7.36 8.55 12.93
C CYS A 2 -7.01 7.07 13.22
N GLY A 3 -7.80 6.41 14.07
CA GLY A 3 -7.51 5.04 14.52
C GLY A 3 -7.81 3.93 13.49
N ARG A 4 -8.43 4.26 12.35
CA ARG A 4 -8.85 3.28 11.33
C ARG A 4 -8.78 3.90 9.93
N PHE A 5 -8.58 3.09 8.91
CA PHE A 5 -8.54 3.51 7.51
C PHE A 5 -8.82 2.33 6.55
N ALA A 6 -8.89 2.62 5.25
CA ALA A 6 -9.05 1.63 4.19
C ALA A 6 -7.79 1.55 3.31
N GLN A 7 -7.37 0.33 3.01
CA GLN A 7 -6.36 -0.02 2.01
C GLN A 7 -6.94 -1.16 1.16
N SER A 8 -7.74 -0.81 0.16
CA SER A 8 -8.60 -1.76 -0.57
C SER A 8 -8.23 -1.98 -2.03
N GLN A 9 -7.52 -1.03 -2.64
CA GLN A 9 -7.09 -1.07 -4.04
C GLN A 9 -5.88 -1.99 -4.25
N THR A 10 -5.51 -2.20 -5.51
CA THR A 10 -4.27 -2.91 -5.91
C THR A 10 -3.03 -2.11 -5.54
N ARG A 11 -1.85 -2.75 -5.51
CA ARG A 11 -0.58 -2.06 -5.19
C ARG A 11 -0.28 -1.01 -6.25
N GLU A 12 -0.53 -1.33 -7.51
CA GLU A 12 -0.24 -0.52 -8.67
C GLU A 12 -1.09 0.74 -8.69
N GLU A 13 -2.36 0.68 -8.30
CA GLU A 13 -3.22 1.87 -8.18
C GLU A 13 -2.66 2.87 -7.16
N TYR A 14 -2.11 2.42 -6.02
CA TYR A 14 -1.46 3.32 -5.06
C TYR A 14 -0.12 3.85 -5.60
N LEU A 15 0.69 2.97 -6.18
CA LEU A 15 2.03 3.33 -6.62
C LEU A 15 2.05 4.18 -7.90
N ALA A 16 1.02 4.11 -8.74
CA ALA A 16 0.86 4.97 -9.91
C ALA A 16 0.87 6.46 -9.55
N TYR A 17 0.35 6.82 -8.37
CA TYR A 17 0.34 8.21 -7.89
C TYR A 17 1.64 8.66 -7.20
N LEU A 18 2.56 7.73 -6.90
CA LEU A 18 3.72 8.01 -6.07
C LEU A 18 5.05 7.88 -6.81
N ALA A 19 5.16 6.96 -7.77
CA ALA A 19 6.47 6.47 -8.17
C ALA A 19 6.63 6.33 -9.68
N GLU A 20 6.21 7.32 -10.46
CA GLU A 20 6.53 7.36 -11.90
C GLU A 20 8.06 7.37 -12.19
N GLU A 21 8.93 7.61 -11.19
CA GLU A 21 10.37 7.87 -11.42
C GLU A 21 11.37 6.95 -10.68
N ALA A 22 10.96 6.04 -9.78
CA ALA A 22 11.90 5.23 -8.99
C ALA A 22 11.92 3.75 -9.40
N GLU A 23 13.11 3.15 -9.47
CA GLU A 23 13.29 1.70 -9.58
C GLU A 23 12.72 1.04 -8.32
N ARG A 24 11.79 0.09 -8.49
CA ARG A 24 11.05 -0.51 -7.37
C ARG A 24 11.43 -1.98 -7.23
N ASP A 25 11.91 -2.36 -6.05
CA ASP A 25 12.02 -3.77 -5.65
C ASP A 25 10.71 -4.26 -5.02
N ILE A 26 9.62 -4.17 -5.79
CA ILE A 26 8.28 -4.61 -5.39
C ILE A 26 7.71 -5.45 -6.54
N VAL A 27 7.39 -6.72 -6.26
CA VAL A 27 6.81 -7.63 -7.25
C VAL A 27 5.39 -7.18 -7.63
N TYR A 28 5.13 -7.17 -8.94
CA TYR A 28 3.80 -6.91 -9.51
C TYR A 28 2.76 -7.89 -8.97
N ASP A 29 1.62 -7.39 -8.53
CA ASP A 29 0.53 -8.20 -7.99
C ASP A 29 -0.83 -7.57 -8.28
N PRO A 30 -1.62 -8.16 -9.19
CA PRO A 30 -2.91 -7.59 -9.59
C PRO A 30 -4.00 -7.76 -8.52
N GLU A 31 -3.75 -8.49 -7.42
CA GLU A 31 -4.75 -8.70 -6.38
C GLU A 31 -4.97 -7.42 -5.55
N PRO A 32 -6.23 -6.98 -5.36
CA PRO A 32 -6.54 -5.88 -4.46
C PRO A 32 -6.18 -6.22 -3.02
N ILE A 33 -5.69 -5.23 -2.27
CA ILE A 33 -5.37 -5.45 -0.84
C ILE A 33 -6.64 -5.74 -0.03
N GLY A 34 -7.81 -5.25 -0.46
CA GLY A 34 -9.12 -5.67 0.04
C GLY A 34 -9.44 -5.33 1.51
N ARG A 35 -8.63 -4.50 2.19
CA ARG A 35 -8.83 -4.15 3.61
C ARG A 35 -9.59 -2.85 3.77
N TYR A 36 -10.92 -2.93 3.84
CA TYR A 36 -11.81 -1.77 4.00
C TYR A 36 -11.80 -1.15 5.41
N ASN A 37 -11.26 -1.84 6.41
CA ASN A 37 -11.38 -1.44 7.80
C ASN A 37 -10.14 -1.84 8.63
N VAL A 38 -8.98 -1.31 8.28
CA VAL A 38 -7.71 -1.57 8.97
C VAL A 38 -7.78 -1.05 10.40
N ALA A 39 -7.43 -1.91 11.36
CA ALA A 39 -7.50 -1.63 12.80
C ALA A 39 -6.11 -1.40 13.41
N PRO A 40 -6.00 -0.68 14.53
CA PRO A 40 -4.77 -0.58 15.30
C PRO A 40 -4.23 -1.95 15.71
N GLY A 41 -2.91 -2.08 15.81
CA GLY A 41 -2.25 -3.33 16.23
C GLY A 41 -2.18 -4.42 15.15
N THR A 42 -2.73 -4.19 13.95
CA THR A 42 -2.58 -5.11 12.81
C THR A 42 -1.33 -4.77 11.99
N LYS A 43 -0.70 -5.77 11.37
CA LYS A 43 0.32 -5.53 10.35
C LYS A 43 -0.33 -4.90 9.11
N VAL A 44 0.35 -3.97 8.47
CA VAL A 44 -0.12 -3.26 7.26
C VAL A 44 1.03 -3.18 6.26
N LEU A 45 0.72 -3.18 4.96
CA LEU A 45 1.71 -2.89 3.93
C LEU A 45 2.11 -1.41 4.02
N LEU A 46 3.41 -1.18 4.20
CA LEU A 46 4.00 0.14 4.36
C LEU A 46 5.07 0.34 3.28
N LEU A 47 4.98 1.44 2.55
CA LEU A 47 5.98 1.82 1.55
C LEU A 47 7.11 2.60 2.23
N SER A 48 8.36 2.27 1.91
CA SER A 48 9.57 2.96 2.38
C SER A 48 10.66 2.90 1.32
N GLU A 49 11.39 3.98 1.12
CA GLU A 49 12.67 3.96 0.41
C GLU A 49 13.78 3.47 1.36
N ARG A 50 14.72 2.67 0.85
CA ARG A 50 15.83 2.12 1.62
C ARG A 50 17.09 2.19 0.76
N ASP A 51 18.17 2.71 1.34
CA ASP A 51 19.54 2.63 0.82
C ASP A 51 20.20 1.28 1.15
#